data_AF-A0A2V7DRA9-F1
#
_entry.id   AF-A0A2V7DRA9-F1
#
_cell.length_a   1.000
_cell.length_b   1.000
_cell.length_c   1.000
_cell.angle_alpha   90.00
_cell.angle_beta   90.00
_cell.angle_gamma   90.00
#
_symmetry.space_group_name_H-M   'P 1'
#
loop_
_entity.id
_entity.type
_entity.pdbx_description
1 polymer ?
#
loop_
_entity_poly.entity_id
_entity_poly.type
_entity_poly.pdbx_seq_one_letter_code
_entity_poly.pdbx_strand_id
1 'polypeptide(L)'
;MTRLVAAVVLAVIVACAGAVWAFNCPVVIKQAEDMLKKAEAKPNADTKPLIDDAKKYLAEAKAHHENAKTKRDHGDAVRKAKFALALAEEAVTLQSP
;
A
#
# COMPACT_ATOMS: atom_id res chain seq x y z
N MET A 1 11.13 36.25 -19.31
CA MET A 1 10.51 34.97 -19.72
C MET A 1 10.90 33.80 -18.81
N THR A 2 12.19 33.53 -18.59
CA THR A 2 12.68 32.41 -17.74
C THR A 2 12.11 32.38 -16.32
N ARG A 3 11.94 33.53 -15.66
CA ARG A 3 11.37 33.61 -14.30
C ARG A 3 9.87 33.29 -14.24
N LEU A 4 9.12 33.63 -15.29
CA LEU A 4 7.69 33.29 -15.40
C LEU A 4 7.51 31.80 -15.68
N VAL A 5 8.34 31.21 -16.55
CA VAL A 5 8.35 29.77 -16.81
C VAL A 5 8.68 28.99 -15.54
N ALA A 6 9.70 29.42 -14.78
CA ALA A 6 10.04 28.79 -13.50
C ALA A 6 8.91 28.87 -12.47
N ALA A 7 8.21 30.01 -12.38
CA ALA A 7 7.06 30.17 -11.49
C ALA A 7 5.88 29.28 -11.88
N VAL A 8 5.60 29.14 -13.18
CA VAL A 8 4.53 28.26 -13.68
C VAL A 8 4.87 26.79 -13.45
N VAL A 9 6.12 26.37 -13.70
CA VAL A 9 6.57 24.99 -13.41
C VAL A 9 6.46 24.67 -11.93
N LEU A 10 6.89 25.59 -11.05
CA LEU A 10 6.79 25.39 -9.61
C LEU A 10 5.32 25.31 -9.14
N ALA A 11 4.44 26.16 -9.70
CA ALA A 11 3.01 26.12 -9.40
C ALA A 11 2.36 24.79 -9.84
N VAL A 12 2.74 24.26 -11.00
CA VAL A 12 2.26 22.95 -11.48
C VAL A 12 2.75 21.81 -10.58
N ILE A 13 4.02 21.83 -10.16
CA ILE A 13 4.57 20.82 -9.24
C ILE A 13 3.83 20.83 -7.90
N VAL A 14 3.58 22.02 -7.33
CA VAL A 14 2.85 22.17 -6.07
C VAL A 14 1.40 21.71 -6.20
N ALA A 15 0.74 21.99 -7.33
CA ALA A 15 -0.62 21.53 -7.60
C ALA A 15 -0.71 19.99 -7.71
N CYS A 16 0.29 19.35 -8.33
CA CYS A 16 0.34 17.89 -8.49
C CYS A 16 0.69 17.14 -7.20
N ALA A 17 1.37 17.79 -6.24
CA ALA A 17 1.77 17.14 -4.98
C ALA A 17 0.58 16.69 -4.11
N GLY A 18 -0.55 17.42 -4.18
CA GLY A 18 -1.78 17.03 -3.47
C GLY A 18 -2.45 15.77 -4.02
N ALA A 19 -2.31 15.51 -5.32
CA ALA A 19 -2.90 14.35 -5.99
C ALA A 19 -2.23 13.03 -5.57
N VAL A 20 -0.93 13.05 -5.27
CA VAL A 20 -0.15 11.85 -4.88
C VAL A 20 -0.73 11.16 -3.64
N TRP A 21 -1.32 11.91 -2.70
CA TRP A 21 -1.89 11.34 -1.48
C TRP A 21 -3.24 10.65 -1.70
N ALA A 22 -4.03 11.13 -2.66
CA ALA A 22 -5.33 10.54 -2.99
C ALA A 22 -5.18 9.13 -3.61
N PHE A 23 -4.09 8.89 -4.37
CA PHE A 23 -3.83 7.60 -5.01
C PHE A 23 -3.02 6.62 -4.18
N ASN A 24 -2.47 7.04 -3.04
CA ASN A 24 -1.55 6.19 -2.28
C ASN A 24 -2.25 5.00 -1.60
N CYS A 25 -3.48 5.17 -1.09
CA CYS A 25 -4.19 4.07 -0.43
C CYS A 25 -4.53 2.92 -1.41
N PRO A 26 -5.18 3.19 -2.56
CA PRO A 26 -5.54 2.11 -3.49
C PRO A 26 -4.31 1.38 -4.04
N VAL A 27 -3.22 2.11 -4.33
CA VAL A 27 -1.99 1.52 -4.87
C VAL A 27 -1.35 0.57 -3.85
N VAL A 28 -1.18 0.99 -2.60
CA VAL A 28 -0.53 0.15 -1.58
C VAL A 28 -1.41 -1.04 -1.20
N ILE A 29 -2.74 -0.86 -1.11
CA ILE A 29 -3.67 -1.98 -0.91
C ILE A 29 -3.53 -2.98 -2.07
N LYS A 30 -3.43 -2.49 -3.30
CA LYS A 30 -3.28 -3.36 -4.47
C LYS A 30 -1.96 -4.12 -4.49
N GLN A 31 -0.86 -3.45 -4.13
CA GLN A 31 0.45 -4.09 -3.97
C GLN A 31 0.40 -5.22 -2.94
N ALA A 32 -0.23 -4.97 -1.79
CA ALA A 32 -0.42 -5.98 -0.76
C ALA A 32 -1.28 -7.17 -1.25
N GLU A 33 -2.38 -6.91 -1.97
CA GLU A 33 -3.18 -7.98 -2.61
C GLU A 33 -2.37 -8.84 -3.57
N ASP A 34 -1.61 -8.22 -4.47
CA ASP A 34 -0.89 -8.93 -5.51
C ASP A 34 0.29 -9.71 -4.93
N MET A 35 0.95 -9.20 -3.89
CA MET A 35 1.98 -9.94 -3.17
C MET A 35 1.38 -11.10 -2.38
N LEU A 36 0.25 -10.89 -1.71
CA LEU A 36 -0.43 -11.95 -0.97
C LEU A 36 -0.82 -13.11 -1.88
N LYS A 37 -1.32 -12.83 -3.09
CA LYS A 37 -1.59 -13.87 -4.10
C LYS A 37 -0.35 -14.67 -4.48
N LYS A 38 0.82 -14.03 -4.54
CA LYS A 38 2.09 -14.74 -4.79
C LYS A 38 2.45 -15.64 -3.61
N ALA A 39 2.33 -15.13 -2.38
CA ALA A 39 2.56 -15.92 -1.17
C ALA A 39 1.59 -17.11 -1.06
N GLU A 40 0.34 -16.96 -1.49
CA GLU A 40 -0.66 -18.04 -1.51
C GLU A 40 -0.38 -19.13 -2.55
N ALA A 41 0.52 -18.92 -3.50
CA ALA A 41 0.77 -19.90 -4.56
C ALA A 41 1.52 -21.13 -4.06
N LYS A 42 2.37 -20.99 -3.02
CA LYS A 42 3.21 -22.08 -2.49
C LYS A 42 3.32 -22.04 -0.95
N PRO A 43 2.20 -22.05 -0.21
CA PRO A 43 2.24 -21.99 1.24
C PRO A 43 2.94 -23.23 1.82
N ASN A 44 3.70 -23.02 2.89
CA ASN A 44 4.32 -24.09 3.68
C ASN A 44 4.03 -23.85 5.17
N ALA A 45 4.50 -24.75 6.05
CA ALA A 45 4.23 -24.68 7.48
C ALA A 45 4.72 -23.36 8.10
N ASP A 46 5.88 -22.86 7.66
CA ASP A 46 6.52 -21.68 8.22
C ASP A 46 5.88 -20.37 7.72
N THR A 47 5.31 -20.39 6.52
CA THR A 47 4.73 -19.19 5.88
C THR A 47 3.23 -19.05 6.08
N LYS A 48 2.53 -20.12 6.47
CA LYS A 48 1.09 -20.07 6.73
C LYS A 48 0.69 -19.00 7.76
N PRO A 49 1.38 -18.85 8.92
CA PRO A 49 1.04 -17.79 9.88
C PRO A 49 1.19 -16.39 9.28
N LEU A 50 2.25 -16.15 8.51
CA LEU A 50 2.49 -14.88 7.83
C LEU A 50 1.39 -14.56 6.81
N ILE A 51 0.96 -15.55 6.03
CA ILE A 51 -0.11 -15.41 5.04
C ILE A 51 -1.45 -15.11 5.72
N ASP A 52 -1.75 -15.78 6.84
CA ASP A 52 -2.99 -15.58 7.59
C ASP A 52 -3.04 -14.17 8.22
N ASP A 53 -1.92 -13.71 8.81
CA ASP A 53 -1.81 -12.34 9.32
C ASP A 53 -1.88 -11.30 8.20
N ALA A 54 -1.20 -11.54 7.07
CA ALA A 54 -1.26 -10.66 5.91
C ALA A 54 -2.70 -10.49 5.38
N LYS A 55 -3.49 -11.58 5.33
CA LYS A 55 -4.93 -11.54 4.99
C LYS A 55 -5.71 -10.66 5.96
N LYS A 56 -5.49 -10.82 7.26
CA LYS A 56 -6.17 -10.03 8.29
C LYS A 56 -5.88 -8.55 8.11
N TYR A 57 -4.61 -8.16 8.03
CA TYR A 57 -4.23 -6.76 7.85
C TYR A 57 -4.71 -6.17 6.53
N LEU A 58 -4.76 -6.96 5.46
CA LEU A 58 -5.29 -6.52 4.18
C LEU A 58 -6.81 -6.28 4.24
N ALA A 59 -7.57 -7.15 4.90
CA ALA A 59 -8.99 -6.96 5.12
C ALA A 59 -9.26 -5.70 5.96
N GLU A 60 -8.51 -5.51 7.05
CA GLU A 60 -8.59 -4.29 7.85
C GLU A 60 -8.21 -3.04 7.04
N ALA A 61 -7.16 -3.09 6.21
CA ALA A 61 -6.75 -1.97 5.36
C ALA A 61 -7.87 -1.53 4.40
N LYS A 62 -8.56 -2.49 3.78
CA LYS A 62 -9.71 -2.24 2.90
C LYS A 62 -10.86 -1.61 3.66
N ALA A 63 -11.25 -2.20 4.79
CA ALA A 63 -12.33 -1.66 5.63
C ALA A 63 -12.01 -0.24 6.12
N HIS A 64 -10.77 0.03 6.51
CA HIS A 64 -10.33 1.37 6.91
C HIS A 64 -10.35 2.36 5.74
N HIS A 65 -9.98 1.94 4.53
CA HIS A 65 -10.06 2.79 3.34
C HIS A 65 -11.50 3.14 2.97
N GLU A 66 -12.40 2.15 2.96
CA GLU A 66 -13.82 2.33 2.65
C GLU A 66 -14.53 3.28 3.62
N ASN A 67 -14.15 3.24 4.90
CA ASN A 67 -14.75 4.06 5.95
C ASN A 67 -13.98 5.34 6.28
N ALA A 68 -12.90 5.65 5.55
CA ALA A 68 -12.04 6.79 5.83
C ALA A 68 -12.75 8.12 5.58
N LYS A 69 -12.68 9.03 6.56
CA LYS A 69 -13.25 10.39 6.45
C LYS A 69 -12.18 11.47 6.49
N THR A 70 -11.01 11.13 7.02
CA THR A 70 -9.90 12.04 7.22
C THR A 70 -8.62 11.51 6.59
N LYS A 71 -7.64 12.40 6.40
CA LYS A 71 -6.28 12.01 5.96
C LYS A 71 -5.62 11.01 6.92
N ARG A 72 -5.94 11.08 8.21
CA ARG A 72 -5.44 10.15 9.21
C ARG A 72 -5.99 8.74 8.97
N ASP A 73 -7.29 8.61 8.72
CA ASP A 73 -7.93 7.32 8.45
C ASP A 73 -7.34 6.64 7.21
N HIS A 74 -7.08 7.43 6.16
CA HIS A 74 -6.34 6.98 4.98
C HIS A 74 -4.89 6.55 5.31
N GLY A 75 -4.20 7.29 6.17
CA GLY A 75 -2.88 6.90 6.69
C GLY A 75 -2.91 5.58 7.46
N ASP A 76 -3.97 5.32 8.22
CA ASP A 76 -4.16 4.07 8.96
C ASP A 76 -4.39 2.89 8.00
N ALA A 77 -5.19 3.08 6.96
CA ALA A 77 -5.38 2.10 5.89
C ALA A 77 -4.05 1.77 5.19
N VAL A 78 -3.25 2.79 4.84
CA VAL A 78 -1.93 2.60 4.21
C VAL A 78 -0.97 1.84 5.13
N ARG A 79 -0.92 2.17 6.43
CA ARG A 79 -0.05 1.47 7.38
C ARG A 79 -0.39 -0.02 7.48
N LYS A 80 -1.68 -0.34 7.54
CA LYS A 80 -2.15 -1.73 7.54
C LYS A 80 -1.81 -2.45 6.23
N ALA A 81 -2.02 -1.81 5.09
CA ALA A 81 -1.66 -2.38 3.78
C ALA A 81 -0.15 -2.64 3.66
N LYS A 82 0.70 -1.72 4.15
CA LYS A 82 2.16 -1.94 4.18
C LYS A 82 2.56 -3.11 5.08
N PHE A 83 1.90 -3.28 6.21
CA PHE A 83 2.16 -4.41 7.09
C PHE A 83 1.77 -5.74 6.44
N ALA A 84 0.60 -5.79 5.79
CA ALA A 84 0.19 -6.94 4.99
C ALA A 84 1.18 -7.26 3.86
N LEU A 85 1.65 -6.22 3.15
CA LEU A 85 2.66 -6.37 2.11
C LEU A 85 3.95 -6.97 2.65
N ALA A 86 4.48 -6.46 3.76
CA ALA A 86 5.73 -6.95 4.35
C ALA A 86 5.63 -8.43 4.76
N LEU A 87 4.52 -8.83 5.39
CA LEU A 87 4.28 -10.24 5.75
C LEU A 87 4.19 -11.15 4.51
N ALA A 88 3.53 -10.67 3.44
CA ALA A 88 3.45 -11.41 2.19
C ALA A 88 4.82 -11.50 1.48
N GLU A 89 5.64 -10.44 1.52
CA GLU A 89 7.02 -10.44 1.00
C GLU A 89 7.91 -11.42 1.78
N GLU A 90 7.79 -11.44 3.11
CA GLU A 90 8.48 -12.40 3.95
C GLU A 90 8.08 -13.84 3.61
N ALA A 91 6.78 -14.10 3.48
CA ALA A 91 6.27 -15.40 3.07
C ALA A 91 6.83 -15.84 1.71
N VAL A 92 6.85 -14.97 0.70
CA VAL A 92 7.45 -15.29 -0.62
C VAL A 92 8.95 -15.56 -0.49
N THR A 93 9.64 -14.81 0.35
CA THR A 93 11.09 -14.99 0.60
C THR A 93 11.37 -16.36 1.22
N LEU A 94 10.58 -16.75 2.23
CA LEU A 94 10.70 -18.04 2.93
C LEU A 94 10.18 -19.25 2.11
N GLN A 95 9.50 -19.01 0.99
CA GLN A 95 9.11 -20.04 0.01
C GLN A 95 10.21 -20.33 -1.01
N SER A 96 11.21 -19.46 -1.11
CA SER A 96 12.35 -19.65 -2.00
C SER A 96 13.32 -20.66 -1.37
N PRO A 97 13.80 -21.66 -2.13
CA PRO A 97 14.73 -22.68 -1.64
C PRO A 97 16.06 -22.12 -1.13
#